data_AF-A0A2T0AYS1-F1
#
_entry.id   AF-A0A2T0AYS1-F1
#
_cell.length_a   1.000
_cell.length_b   1.000
_cell.length_c   1.000
_cell.angle_alpha   90.00
_cell.angle_beta   90.00
_cell.angle_gamma   90.00
#
_symmetry.space_group_name_H-M   'P 1'
#
loop_
_entity.id
_entity.type
_entity.pdbx_description
1 polymer ?
#
loop_
_entity_poly.entity_id
_entity_poly.type
_entity_poly.pdbx_seq_one_letter_code
_entity_poly.pdbx_strand_id
1 'polypeptide(L)'
;MFNRILRGLFTVIGLILGFISGEWLLGLNRLAYFNSSTVLKIVFLAFATLLLGLILFIISPIFNSLIIKTMNYFEENIQKIPTVEILIGTVGAILGLIISVPFVSLFNDFLIGKIIGIIIVLVVTALGVDIAVKKKEDLIGAISSIKKVGVTKEKKPKTQYKGIPKVLDTSVIIDGRILDICQSGFIEGTLIIPNFVLDELRHIADSSDSLKRNRGRRGLDTLNKMQKDLVIDLQITDKDFPEIEEVDSKLLKLAQVLKGKVITNDYNLNKVAGVQGVPVLNINELANSVKPVVLPGEEMTIQIIKDGKEQEQGIAYLDDGTMIVVEGGKKHIGEVMDVVVTSVLQTAAGRMIFAKQKK
;
A
#
# COMPACT_ATOMS: atom_id res chain seq x y z
N MET A 1 -16.15 25.43 24.07
CA MET A 1 -14.97 26.33 24.00
C MET A 1 -15.12 27.38 22.88
N PHE A 2 -15.46 26.96 21.66
CA PHE A 2 -15.62 27.80 20.47
C PHE A 2 -16.55 29.03 20.65
N ASN A 3 -17.74 28.85 21.24
CA ASN A 3 -18.68 29.96 21.50
C ASN A 3 -18.11 31.08 22.40
N ARG A 4 -17.21 30.75 23.32
CA ARG A 4 -16.60 31.74 24.22
C ARG A 4 -15.54 32.56 23.49
N ILE A 5 -14.76 31.91 22.62
CA ILE A 5 -13.74 32.54 21.78
C ILE A 5 -14.40 33.49 20.78
N LEU A 6 -15.44 33.02 20.08
CA LEU A 6 -16.11 33.78 19.05
C LEU A 6 -16.85 35.01 19.62
N ARG A 7 -17.39 34.89 20.84
CA ARG A 7 -17.93 36.02 21.60
C ARG A 7 -16.87 37.05 22.00
N GLY A 8 -15.69 36.60 22.42
CA GLY A 8 -14.55 37.47 22.66
C GLY A 8 -14.16 38.25 21.41
N LEU A 9 -14.06 37.58 20.26
CA LEU A 9 -13.74 38.18 18.97
C LEU A 9 -14.75 39.25 18.54
N PHE A 10 -16.05 38.97 18.62
CA PHE A 10 -17.09 39.96 18.29
C PHE A 10 -17.04 41.20 19.18
N THR A 11 -16.68 41.02 20.45
CA THR A 11 -16.53 42.15 21.40
C THR A 11 -15.34 43.02 21.01
N VAL A 12 -14.19 42.41 20.70
CA VAL A 12 -12.99 43.14 20.24
C VAL A 12 -13.27 43.87 18.92
N ILE A 13 -13.92 43.22 17.96
CA ILE A 13 -14.33 43.84 16.70
C ILE A 13 -15.27 45.03 16.96
N GLY A 14 -16.20 44.90 17.90
CA GLY A 14 -17.11 45.98 18.27
C GLY A 14 -16.43 47.17 18.93
N LEU A 15 -15.42 46.94 19.76
CA LEU A 15 -14.60 48.01 20.32
C LEU A 15 -13.83 48.75 19.21
N ILE A 16 -13.21 48.01 18.28
CA ILE A 16 -12.45 48.60 17.17
C ILE A 16 -13.37 49.41 16.24
N LEU A 17 -14.52 48.83 15.84
CA LEU A 17 -15.51 49.52 15.01
C LEU A 17 -16.12 50.72 15.74
N GLY A 18 -16.31 50.64 17.05
CA GLY A 18 -16.77 51.75 17.88
C GLY A 18 -15.80 52.93 17.90
N PHE A 19 -14.50 52.65 17.95
CA PHE A 19 -13.48 53.70 17.86
C PHE A 19 -13.44 54.34 16.46
N ILE A 20 -13.43 53.53 15.39
CA ILE A 20 -13.37 54.01 14.00
C ILE A 20 -14.62 54.81 13.64
N SER A 21 -15.80 54.31 13.97
CA SER A 21 -17.06 55.02 13.74
C SER A 21 -17.18 56.27 14.60
N GLY A 22 -16.64 56.26 15.83
CA GLY A 22 -16.55 57.43 16.69
C GLY A 22 -15.70 58.56 16.10
N GLU A 23 -14.49 58.25 15.59
CA GLU A 23 -13.65 59.24 14.88
C GLU A 23 -14.34 59.75 13.60
N TRP A 24 -15.00 58.87 12.84
CA TRP A 24 -15.73 59.26 11.65
C TRP A 24 -16.93 60.18 11.95
N LEU A 25 -17.71 59.89 13.00
CA LEU A 25 -18.83 60.74 13.44
C LEU A 25 -18.36 62.12 13.91
N LEU A 26 -17.22 62.19 14.61
CA LEU A 26 -16.63 63.46 15.05
C LEU A 26 -16.15 64.33 13.88
N GLY A 27 -15.87 63.73 12.72
CA GLY A 27 -15.57 64.43 11.47
C GLY A 27 -16.80 65.04 10.77
N LEU A 28 -18.03 64.73 11.20
CA LEU A 28 -19.25 65.31 10.66
C LEU A 28 -19.57 66.64 11.36
N ASN A 29 -19.82 67.70 10.58
CA ASN A 29 -20.07 69.08 11.09
C ASN A 29 -21.20 69.20 12.13
N ARG A 30 -22.07 68.20 12.27
CA ARG A 30 -23.16 68.16 13.27
C ARG A 30 -22.68 67.84 14.70
N LEU A 31 -21.46 67.35 14.89
CA LEU A 31 -20.88 67.00 16.20
C LEU A 31 -19.65 67.84 16.56
N ALA A 32 -19.44 68.98 15.90
CA ALA A 32 -18.29 69.87 16.11
C ALA A 32 -18.11 70.32 17.57
N TYR A 33 -19.19 70.36 18.37
CA TYR A 33 -19.14 70.65 19.81
C TYR A 33 -18.27 69.65 20.58
N PHE A 34 -18.35 68.36 20.26
CA PHE A 34 -17.56 67.31 20.92
C PHE A 34 -16.11 67.26 20.45
N ASN A 35 -15.80 67.88 19.31
CA ASN A 35 -14.44 68.00 18.78
C ASN A 35 -13.73 69.28 19.27
N SER A 36 -14.42 70.15 20.01
CA SER A 36 -13.89 71.46 20.43
C SER A 36 -12.91 71.41 21.60
N SER A 37 -12.99 70.39 22.46
CA SER A 37 -12.06 70.17 23.57
C SER A 37 -11.53 68.75 23.58
N THR A 38 -10.24 68.61 23.91
CA THR A 38 -9.56 67.30 23.97
C THR A 38 -10.24 66.34 24.92
N VAL A 39 -10.78 66.85 26.04
CA VAL A 39 -11.48 66.04 27.05
C VAL A 39 -12.81 65.51 26.52
N LEU A 40 -13.65 66.35 25.90
CA LEU A 40 -14.93 65.92 25.33
C LEU A 40 -14.73 64.91 24.20
N LYS A 41 -13.68 65.07 23.38
CA LYS A 41 -13.32 64.12 22.33
C LYS A 41 -13.02 62.73 22.90
N ILE A 42 -12.17 62.65 23.92
CA ILE A 42 -11.79 61.38 24.56
C ILE A 42 -13.00 60.69 25.19
N VAL A 43 -13.84 61.45 25.90
CA VAL A 43 -15.05 60.91 26.54
C VAL A 43 -16.04 60.37 25.51
N PHE A 44 -16.27 61.11 24.42
CA PHE A 44 -17.16 60.67 23.34
C PHE A 44 -16.64 59.40 22.66
N LEU A 45 -15.35 59.33 22.35
CA LEU A 45 -14.73 58.14 21.75
C LEU A 45 -14.79 56.92 22.67
N ALA A 46 -14.51 57.11 23.96
CA ALA A 46 -14.62 56.04 24.95
C ALA A 46 -16.06 55.53 25.06
N PHE A 47 -17.04 56.44 25.06
CA PHE A 47 -18.46 56.11 25.08
C PHE A 47 -18.88 55.34 23.82
N ALA A 48 -18.56 55.84 22.62
CA ALA A 48 -18.88 55.19 21.35
C ALA A 48 -18.26 53.78 21.25
N THR A 49 -17.01 53.65 21.70
CA THR A 49 -16.27 52.39 21.74
C THR A 49 -16.95 51.37 22.66
N LEU A 50 -17.23 51.75 23.90
CA LEU A 50 -17.87 50.86 24.88
C LEU A 50 -19.30 50.49 24.47
N LEU A 51 -20.05 51.44 23.93
CA LEU A 51 -21.43 51.23 23.50
C LEU A 51 -21.51 50.21 22.35
N LEU A 52 -20.69 50.37 21.30
CA LEU A 52 -20.65 49.42 20.18
C LEU A 52 -20.08 48.06 20.59
N GLY A 53 -19.07 48.02 21.46
CA GLY A 53 -18.55 46.79 22.05
C GLY A 53 -19.62 46.01 22.82
N LEU A 54 -20.42 46.70 23.64
CA LEU A 54 -21.49 46.09 24.42
C LEU A 54 -22.65 45.60 23.55
N ILE A 55 -23.05 46.37 22.54
CA ILE A 55 -24.07 45.96 21.56
C ILE A 55 -23.65 44.67 20.84
N LEU A 56 -22.42 44.61 20.32
CA LEU A 56 -21.93 43.42 19.62
C LEU A 56 -21.75 42.21 20.56
N PHE A 57 -21.42 42.44 21.83
CA PHE A 57 -21.39 41.37 22.84
C PHE A 57 -22.78 40.75 23.12
N ILE A 58 -23.83 41.57 23.08
CA ILE A 58 -25.23 41.13 23.29
C ILE A 58 -25.77 40.42 22.06
N ILE A 59 -25.45 40.89 20.84
CA ILE A 59 -25.93 40.28 19.58
C ILE A 59 -25.10 39.05 19.19
N SER A 60 -23.84 38.96 19.67
CA SER A 60 -22.94 37.82 19.42
C SER A 60 -23.58 36.43 19.54
N PRO A 61 -24.34 36.05 20.58
CA PRO A 61 -24.95 34.72 20.65
C PRO A 61 -25.82 34.37 19.43
N ILE A 62 -26.52 35.35 18.85
CA ILE A 62 -27.34 35.15 17.65
C ILE A 62 -26.44 34.84 16.45
N PHE A 63 -25.41 35.65 16.22
CA PHE A 63 -24.44 35.41 15.15
C PHE A 63 -23.66 34.10 15.34
N ASN A 64 -23.26 33.77 16.55
CA ASN A 64 -22.56 32.53 16.86
C ASN A 64 -23.44 31.32 16.52
N SER A 65 -24.73 31.38 16.88
CA SER A 65 -25.68 30.32 16.57
C SER A 65 -25.88 30.17 15.06
N LEU A 66 -25.89 31.26 14.30
CA LEU A 66 -25.98 31.26 12.84
C LEU A 66 -24.72 30.64 12.22
N ILE A 67 -23.53 31.08 12.66
CA ILE A 67 -22.24 30.57 12.18
C ILE A 67 -22.13 29.07 12.43
N ILE A 68 -22.52 28.60 13.62
CA ILE A 68 -22.48 27.16 13.94
C ILE A 68 -23.48 26.38 13.10
N LYS A 69 -24.71 26.87 12.93
CA LYS A 69 -25.69 26.20 12.06
C LYS A 69 -25.19 26.10 10.63
N THR A 70 -24.61 27.16 10.09
CA THR A 70 -24.02 27.18 8.75
C THR A 70 -22.81 26.26 8.67
N MET A 71 -21.92 26.26 9.68
CA MET A 71 -20.75 25.39 9.73
C MET A 71 -21.17 23.92 9.77
N ASN A 72 -22.13 23.56 10.61
CA ASN A 72 -22.67 22.20 10.69
C ASN A 72 -23.34 21.79 9.37
N TYR A 73 -24.08 22.70 8.73
CA TYR A 73 -24.64 22.47 7.41
C TYR A 73 -23.55 22.20 6.37
N PHE A 74 -22.46 22.97 6.36
CA PHE A 74 -21.32 22.70 5.49
C PHE A 74 -20.63 21.39 5.85
N GLU A 75 -20.41 21.10 7.12
CA GLU A 75 -19.77 19.87 7.60
C GLU A 75 -20.56 18.63 7.18
N GLU A 76 -21.88 18.61 7.41
CA GLU A 76 -22.76 17.51 7.01
C GLU A 76 -22.78 17.31 5.48
N ASN A 77 -22.69 18.40 4.71
CA ASN A 77 -22.66 18.31 3.25
C ASN A 77 -21.26 17.92 2.72
N ILE A 78 -20.18 18.42 3.30
CA ILE A 78 -18.80 18.11 2.93
C ILE A 78 -18.47 16.65 3.28
N GLN A 79 -18.95 16.14 4.42
CA GLN A 79 -18.77 14.73 4.81
C GLN A 79 -19.38 13.75 3.81
N LYS A 80 -20.43 14.15 3.08
CA LYS A 80 -21.07 13.35 2.04
C LYS A 80 -20.31 13.37 0.71
N ILE A 81 -19.39 14.32 0.54
CA ILE A 81 -18.62 14.48 -0.70
C ILE A 81 -17.34 13.64 -0.59
N PRO A 82 -17.06 12.75 -1.57
CA PRO A 82 -15.80 12.01 -1.62
C PRO A 82 -14.58 12.95 -1.61
N THR A 83 -13.54 12.63 -0.83
CA THR A 83 -12.32 13.45 -0.73
C THR A 83 -11.66 13.72 -2.10
N VAL A 84 -11.79 12.78 -3.03
CA VAL A 84 -11.28 12.91 -4.40
C VAL A 84 -12.00 14.01 -5.18
N GLU A 85 -13.31 14.19 -4.97
CA GLU A 85 -14.07 15.27 -5.61
C GLU A 85 -13.69 16.64 -5.05
N ILE A 86 -13.38 16.73 -3.76
CA ILE A 86 -12.86 17.96 -3.15
C ILE A 86 -11.53 18.32 -3.80
N LEU A 87 -10.61 17.36 -3.93
CA LEU A 87 -9.30 17.58 -4.53
C LEU A 87 -9.41 18.01 -6.00
N ILE A 88 -10.18 17.27 -6.81
CA ILE A 88 -10.35 17.59 -8.24
C ILE A 88 -11.12 18.91 -8.43
N GLY A 89 -12.12 19.17 -7.60
CA GLY A 89 -12.84 20.43 -7.57
C GLY A 89 -11.92 21.60 -7.25
N THR A 90 -10.97 21.46 -6.32
CA THR A 90 -9.99 22.52 -6.02
C THR A 90 -9.07 22.79 -7.20
N VAL A 91 -8.64 21.75 -7.94
CA VAL A 91 -7.86 21.92 -9.17
C VAL A 91 -8.69 22.64 -10.23
N GLY A 92 -9.97 22.28 -10.39
CA GLY A 92 -10.91 22.96 -11.28
C GLY A 92 -11.12 24.43 -10.91
N ALA A 93 -11.22 24.75 -9.62
CA ALA A 93 -11.32 26.12 -9.13
C ALA A 93 -10.07 26.94 -9.45
N ILE A 94 -8.88 26.38 -9.20
CA ILE A 94 -7.61 27.05 -9.50
C ILE A 94 -7.49 27.33 -11.00
N LEU A 95 -7.79 26.33 -11.84
CA LEU A 95 -7.78 26.51 -13.30
C LEU A 95 -8.81 27.54 -13.74
N GLY A 96 -10.03 27.52 -13.20
CA GLY A 96 -11.06 28.52 -13.47
C GLY A 96 -10.63 29.94 -13.09
N LEU A 97 -10.00 30.11 -11.92
CA LEU A 97 -9.44 31.39 -11.50
C LEU A 97 -8.35 31.87 -12.46
N ILE A 98 -7.41 31.01 -12.84
CA ILE A 98 -6.35 31.36 -13.81
C ILE A 98 -6.96 31.77 -15.15
N ILE A 99 -7.93 31.01 -15.64
CA ILE A 99 -8.63 31.30 -16.91
C ILE A 99 -9.41 32.61 -16.82
N SER A 100 -9.91 32.99 -15.64
CA SER A 100 -10.69 34.23 -15.47
C SER A 100 -9.86 35.51 -15.55
N VAL A 101 -8.54 35.45 -15.27
CA VAL A 101 -7.63 36.62 -15.25
C VAL A 101 -7.68 37.46 -16.54
N PRO A 102 -7.53 36.90 -17.75
CA PRO A 102 -7.60 37.68 -18.99
C PRO A 102 -8.97 38.34 -19.20
N PHE A 103 -10.06 37.73 -18.73
CA PHE A 103 -11.40 38.32 -18.86
C PHE A 103 -11.57 39.52 -17.94
N VAL A 104 -11.04 39.47 -16.71
CA VAL A 104 -11.12 40.60 -15.77
C VAL A 104 -10.38 41.83 -16.31
N SER A 105 -9.23 41.64 -16.97
CA SER A 105 -8.47 42.75 -17.55
C SER A 105 -9.23 43.52 -18.65
N LEU A 106 -10.21 42.91 -19.31
CA LEU A 106 -11.02 43.56 -20.35
C LEU A 106 -12.07 44.54 -19.79
N PHE A 107 -12.41 44.43 -18.50
CA PHE A 107 -13.48 45.21 -17.88
C PHE A 107 -12.98 46.12 -16.74
N ASN A 108 -11.67 46.24 -16.52
CA ASN A 108 -11.13 46.91 -15.33
C ASN A 108 -11.19 48.45 -15.39
N ASP A 109 -11.45 49.04 -16.56
CA ASP A 109 -11.37 50.49 -16.78
C ASP A 109 -12.52 51.29 -16.14
N PHE A 110 -13.66 50.65 -15.84
CA PHE A 110 -14.84 51.30 -15.25
C PHE A 110 -15.27 50.65 -13.93
N LEU A 111 -15.85 51.42 -13.01
CA LEU A 111 -16.40 50.90 -11.74
C LEU A 111 -17.45 49.80 -11.97
N ILE A 112 -18.31 49.97 -12.98
CA ILE A 112 -19.30 48.95 -13.39
C ILE A 112 -18.60 47.69 -13.91
N GLY A 113 -17.49 47.87 -14.61
CA GLY A 113 -16.70 46.79 -15.19
C GLY A 113 -15.94 45.97 -14.12
N LYS A 114 -15.54 46.58 -13.00
CA LYS A 114 -15.01 45.85 -11.83
C LYS A 114 -16.03 44.89 -11.22
N ILE A 115 -17.28 45.33 -11.09
CA ILE A 115 -18.38 44.49 -10.59
C ILE A 115 -18.63 43.34 -11.57
N ILE A 116 -18.69 43.64 -12.87
CA ILE A 116 -18.83 42.63 -13.93
C ILE A 116 -17.66 41.64 -13.90
N GLY A 117 -16.43 42.12 -13.71
CA GLY A 117 -15.23 41.29 -13.59
C GLY A 117 -15.32 40.31 -12.41
N ILE A 118 -15.79 40.76 -11.24
CA ILE A 118 -16.00 39.87 -10.08
C ILE A 118 -17.05 38.80 -10.39
N ILE A 119 -18.15 39.17 -11.04
CA ILE A 119 -19.19 38.22 -11.44
C ILE A 119 -18.61 37.17 -12.42
N ILE A 120 -17.82 37.61 -13.40
CA ILE A 120 -17.16 36.71 -14.36
C ILE A 120 -16.23 35.74 -13.64
N VAL A 121 -15.41 36.21 -12.69
CA VAL A 121 -14.51 35.34 -11.90
C VAL A 121 -15.30 34.27 -11.15
N LEU A 122 -16.39 34.65 -10.48
CA LEU A 122 -17.23 33.71 -9.73
C LEU A 122 -17.86 32.66 -10.66
N VAL A 123 -18.40 33.10 -11.80
CA VAL A 123 -19.04 32.19 -12.78
C VAL A 123 -18.01 31.24 -13.39
N VAL A 124 -16.88 31.75 -13.88
CA VAL A 124 -15.84 30.92 -14.51
C VAL A 124 -15.22 29.94 -13.52
N THR A 125 -15.00 30.36 -12.27
CA THR A 125 -14.49 29.47 -11.21
C THR A 125 -15.49 28.37 -10.88
N ALA A 126 -16.78 28.71 -10.73
CA ALA A 126 -17.83 27.73 -10.48
C ALA A 126 -17.98 26.72 -11.62
N LEU A 127 -17.90 27.18 -12.88
CA LEU A 127 -17.87 26.32 -14.06
C LEU A 127 -16.63 25.42 -14.07
N GLY A 128 -15.46 25.94 -13.70
CA GLY A 128 -14.22 25.16 -13.58
C GLY A 128 -14.35 24.01 -12.57
N VAL A 129 -14.97 24.28 -11.41
CA VAL A 129 -15.28 23.24 -10.40
C VAL A 129 -16.26 22.21 -10.95
N ASP A 130 -17.40 22.66 -11.49
CA ASP A 130 -18.46 21.77 -12.00
C ASP A 130 -17.96 20.86 -13.11
N ILE A 131 -17.20 21.40 -14.07
CA ILE A 131 -16.58 20.63 -15.15
C ILE A 131 -15.58 19.64 -14.58
N ALA A 132 -14.70 20.06 -13.66
CA ALA A 132 -13.67 19.17 -13.10
C ALA A 132 -14.28 18.01 -12.30
N VAL A 133 -15.32 18.27 -11.49
CA VAL A 133 -16.00 17.23 -10.72
C VAL A 133 -16.81 16.29 -11.64
N LYS A 134 -17.54 16.83 -12.62
CA LYS A 134 -18.27 16.00 -13.61
C LYS A 134 -17.35 15.14 -14.47
N LYS A 135 -16.15 15.66 -14.78
CA LYS A 135 -15.11 14.97 -15.54
C LYS A 135 -14.07 14.29 -14.66
N LYS A 136 -14.34 14.07 -13.37
CA LYS A 136 -13.37 13.49 -12.42
C LYS A 136 -12.80 12.15 -12.90
N GLU A 137 -13.63 11.29 -13.48
CA GLU A 137 -13.22 9.97 -13.98
C GLU A 137 -12.33 10.10 -15.23
N ASP A 138 -12.69 11.00 -16.15
CA ASP A 138 -11.91 11.34 -17.33
C ASP A 138 -10.56 11.99 -16.95
N LEU A 139 -10.54 12.85 -15.91
CA LEU A 139 -9.34 13.53 -15.42
C LEU A 139 -8.41 12.58 -14.66
N ILE A 140 -8.94 11.72 -13.78
CA ILE A 140 -8.16 10.65 -13.14
C ILE A 140 -7.64 9.69 -14.21
N GLY A 141 -8.47 9.37 -15.20
CA GLY A 141 -8.11 8.57 -16.37
C GLY A 141 -6.98 9.22 -17.16
N ALA A 142 -7.05 10.52 -17.44
CA ALA A 142 -6.06 11.30 -18.17
C ALA A 142 -4.76 11.46 -17.38
N ILE A 143 -4.81 11.73 -16.07
CA ILE A 143 -3.62 11.80 -15.20
C ILE A 143 -2.97 10.41 -15.09
N SER A 144 -3.77 9.35 -14.96
CA SER A 144 -3.24 7.98 -15.02
C SER A 144 -2.69 7.64 -16.39
N SER A 145 -3.22 8.25 -17.47
CA SER A 145 -2.74 8.11 -18.84
C SER A 145 -1.48 8.91 -19.09
N ILE A 146 -1.31 10.10 -18.49
CA ILE A 146 -0.09 10.92 -18.53
C ILE A 146 1.01 10.26 -17.69
N LYS A 147 0.68 9.70 -16.52
CA LYS A 147 1.59 8.84 -15.74
C LYS A 147 1.84 7.49 -16.42
N LYS A 148 1.02 7.11 -17.41
CA LYS A 148 1.16 5.97 -18.34
C LYS A 148 1.50 6.40 -19.77
N VAL A 149 2.04 7.60 -19.99
CA VAL A 149 2.72 7.93 -21.26
C VAL A 149 4.05 7.15 -21.39
N GLY A 150 4.33 6.24 -20.45
CA GLY A 150 4.82 4.92 -20.78
C GLY A 150 3.79 3.82 -20.44
N VAL A 151 3.25 3.16 -21.47
CA VAL A 151 2.51 1.88 -21.46
C VAL A 151 0.97 1.93 -21.39
N THR A 152 0.46 1.96 -22.62
CA THR A 152 -0.88 1.79 -23.16
C THR A 152 -1.52 0.41 -22.91
N LYS A 153 -2.84 0.42 -22.65
CA LYS A 153 -3.91 -0.59 -22.90
C LYS A 153 -3.70 -2.08 -22.54
N GLU A 154 -4.47 -2.52 -21.54
CA GLU A 154 -5.50 -3.58 -21.70
C GLU A 154 -6.38 -3.65 -20.44
N LYS A 155 -7.70 -3.82 -20.63
CA LYS A 155 -8.73 -3.88 -19.58
C LYS A 155 -8.45 -5.07 -18.62
N LYS A 156 -8.17 -4.80 -17.33
CA LYS A 156 -8.14 -5.83 -16.27
C LYS A 156 -8.73 -5.26 -14.97
N PRO A 157 -9.47 -6.08 -14.19
CA PRO A 157 -10.01 -5.63 -12.91
C PRO A 157 -8.83 -5.31 -12.00
N LYS A 158 -8.80 -4.13 -11.40
CA LYS A 158 -7.88 -3.86 -10.31
C LYS A 158 -8.45 -4.49 -9.05
N THR A 159 -8.33 -5.82 -8.93
CA THR A 159 -8.10 -6.42 -7.62
C THR A 159 -6.78 -5.83 -7.15
N GLN A 160 -6.84 -4.89 -6.21
CA GLN A 160 -5.63 -4.26 -5.68
C GLN A 160 -4.97 -5.24 -4.72
N TYR A 161 -4.17 -6.16 -5.27
CA TYR A 161 -3.38 -7.10 -4.46
C TYR A 161 -2.40 -6.31 -3.60
N LYS A 162 -2.29 -6.69 -2.32
CA LYS A 162 -1.23 -6.16 -1.45
C LYS A 162 0.07 -6.76 -1.96
N GLY A 163 0.98 -5.96 -2.50
CA GLY A 163 2.26 -6.44 -3.04
C GLY A 163 2.16 -7.26 -4.34
N ILE A 164 3.24 -7.95 -4.70
CA ILE A 164 3.30 -8.78 -5.92
C ILE A 164 2.53 -10.09 -5.66
N PRO A 165 1.44 -10.37 -6.40
CA PRO A 165 0.65 -11.57 -6.18
C PRO A 165 1.44 -12.84 -6.48
N LYS A 166 1.17 -13.89 -5.72
CA LYS A 166 1.87 -15.18 -5.83
C LYS A 166 0.86 -16.28 -6.12
N VAL A 167 0.94 -16.83 -7.33
CA VAL A 167 0.05 -17.90 -7.79
C VAL A 167 0.60 -19.23 -7.30
N LEU A 168 -0.22 -19.98 -6.57
CA LEU A 168 0.15 -21.29 -6.01
C LEU A 168 -0.14 -22.42 -6.99
N ASP A 169 0.83 -23.32 -7.14
CA ASP A 169 0.69 -24.59 -7.84
C ASP A 169 0.21 -25.71 -6.89
N THR A 170 -0.50 -26.70 -7.45
CA THR A 170 -0.93 -27.95 -6.82
C THR A 170 0.22 -28.65 -6.08
N SER A 171 1.41 -28.71 -6.71
CA SER A 171 2.58 -29.40 -6.14
C SER A 171 3.05 -28.81 -4.80
N VAL A 172 2.90 -27.50 -4.63
CA VAL A 172 3.29 -26.75 -3.43
C VAL A 172 2.29 -26.93 -2.32
N ILE A 173 1.01 -26.95 -2.67
CA ILE A 173 -0.09 -27.15 -1.72
C ILE A 173 -0.03 -28.56 -1.12
N ILE A 174 0.23 -29.59 -1.94
CA ILE A 174 0.35 -30.98 -1.47
C ILE A 174 1.55 -31.17 -0.54
N ASP A 175 2.69 -30.56 -0.88
CA ASP A 175 3.91 -30.63 -0.08
C ASP A 175 3.72 -29.98 1.30
N GLY A 176 3.09 -28.81 1.33
CA GLY A 176 2.63 -28.15 2.55
C GLY A 176 3.67 -27.31 3.29
N ARG A 177 4.97 -27.39 2.95
CA ARG A 177 6.00 -26.51 3.53
C ARG A 177 5.73 -25.02 3.31
N ILE A 178 4.91 -24.68 2.31
CA ILE A 178 4.49 -23.30 2.05
C ILE A 178 3.81 -22.65 3.26
N LEU A 179 3.10 -23.43 4.09
CA LEU A 179 2.46 -22.90 5.30
C LEU A 179 3.52 -22.33 6.26
N ASP A 180 4.56 -23.12 6.56
CA ASP A 180 5.64 -22.74 7.46
C ASP A 180 6.47 -21.57 6.91
N ILE A 181 6.72 -21.57 5.60
CA ILE A 181 7.46 -20.49 4.92
C ILE A 181 6.65 -19.18 4.95
N CYS A 182 5.33 -19.26 4.82
CA CYS A 182 4.45 -18.09 4.96
C CYS A 182 4.41 -17.59 6.40
N GLN A 183 4.32 -18.48 7.40
CA GLN A 183 4.30 -18.11 8.82
C GLN A 183 5.60 -17.47 9.29
N SER A 184 6.75 -17.90 8.76
CA SER A 184 8.05 -17.28 9.04
C SER A 184 8.23 -15.88 8.43
N GLY A 185 7.30 -15.42 7.60
CA GLY A 185 7.31 -14.07 7.01
C GLY A 185 8.18 -13.91 5.76
N PHE A 186 8.73 -15.00 5.22
CA PHE A 186 9.54 -14.95 3.98
C PHE A 186 8.71 -14.67 2.72
N ILE A 187 7.41 -14.97 2.76
CA ILE A 187 6.49 -14.76 1.64
C ILE A 187 5.63 -13.54 1.92
N GLU A 188 5.72 -12.55 1.04
CA GLU A 188 4.92 -11.32 1.10
C GLU A 188 3.80 -11.30 0.05
N GLY A 189 2.80 -10.45 0.28
CA GLY A 189 1.74 -10.15 -0.67
C GLY A 189 0.68 -11.23 -0.87
N THR A 190 -0.36 -10.95 -1.66
CA THR A 190 -1.52 -11.83 -1.76
C THR A 190 -1.18 -13.17 -2.42
N LEU A 191 -1.51 -14.27 -1.74
CA LEU A 191 -1.48 -15.62 -2.29
C LEU A 191 -2.74 -15.87 -3.13
N ILE A 192 -2.57 -16.39 -4.34
CA ILE A 192 -3.66 -16.61 -5.28
C ILE A 192 -3.76 -18.11 -5.59
N ILE A 193 -4.93 -18.67 -5.34
CA ILE A 193 -5.25 -20.06 -5.68
C ILE A 193 -6.28 -20.04 -6.82
N PRO A 194 -5.92 -20.53 -8.01
CA PRO A 194 -6.87 -20.66 -9.11
C PRO A 194 -7.85 -21.80 -8.89
N ASN A 195 -9.09 -21.68 -9.36
CA ASN A 195 -10.06 -22.78 -9.27
C ASN A 195 -9.58 -24.08 -9.94
N PHE A 196 -8.89 -23.98 -11.08
CA PHE A 196 -8.39 -25.16 -11.78
C PHE A 196 -7.36 -25.95 -10.92
N VAL A 197 -6.64 -25.29 -10.01
CA VAL A 197 -5.76 -25.96 -9.03
C VAL A 197 -6.58 -26.67 -7.94
N LEU A 198 -7.67 -26.06 -7.49
CA LEU A 198 -8.60 -26.71 -6.55
C LEU A 198 -9.27 -27.93 -7.17
N ASP A 199 -9.65 -27.84 -8.43
CA ASP A 199 -10.25 -28.94 -9.18
C ASP A 199 -9.24 -30.08 -9.40
N GLU A 200 -7.98 -29.75 -9.73
CA GLU A 200 -6.92 -30.75 -9.80
C GLU A 200 -6.68 -31.44 -8.44
N LEU A 201 -6.62 -30.69 -7.33
CA LEU A 201 -6.50 -31.25 -5.99
C LEU A 201 -7.67 -32.20 -5.65
N ARG A 202 -8.89 -31.83 -6.01
CA ARG A 202 -10.08 -32.67 -5.85
C ARG A 202 -9.98 -33.96 -6.68
N HIS A 203 -9.61 -33.85 -7.96
CA HIS A 203 -9.40 -35.01 -8.82
C HIS A 203 -8.32 -35.96 -8.27
N ILE A 204 -7.23 -35.43 -7.70
CA ILE A 204 -6.20 -36.23 -7.04
C ILE A 204 -6.76 -36.88 -5.77
N ALA A 205 -7.56 -36.16 -4.97
CA ALA A 205 -8.19 -36.67 -3.75
C ALA A 205 -9.25 -37.76 -4.01
N ASP A 206 -9.83 -37.79 -5.20
CA ASP A 206 -10.80 -38.82 -5.62
C ASP A 206 -10.17 -39.96 -6.42
N SER A 207 -8.83 -39.97 -6.56
CA SER A 207 -8.11 -41.01 -7.29
C SER A 207 -8.34 -42.40 -6.67
N SER A 208 -8.42 -43.43 -7.54
CA SER A 208 -8.48 -44.83 -7.11
C SER A 208 -7.19 -45.27 -6.41
N ASP A 209 -6.05 -44.71 -6.81
CA ASP A 209 -4.75 -44.89 -6.18
C ASP A 209 -4.74 -44.29 -4.76
N SER A 210 -4.47 -45.13 -3.77
CA SER A 210 -4.47 -44.75 -2.36
C SER A 210 -3.43 -43.69 -2.02
N LEU A 211 -2.24 -43.74 -2.64
CA LEU A 211 -1.16 -42.77 -2.38
C LEU A 211 -1.51 -41.40 -2.97
N LYS A 212 -2.03 -41.37 -4.20
CA LYS A 212 -2.51 -40.12 -4.82
C LYS A 212 -3.67 -39.52 -4.03
N ARG A 213 -4.66 -40.33 -3.65
CA ARG A 213 -5.79 -39.91 -2.81
C ARG A 213 -5.35 -39.30 -1.48
N ASN A 214 -4.42 -39.94 -0.78
CA ASN A 214 -3.90 -39.44 0.49
C ASN A 214 -3.15 -38.10 0.31
N ARG A 215 -2.39 -37.94 -0.79
CA ARG A 215 -1.73 -36.68 -1.13
C ARG A 215 -2.73 -35.55 -1.44
N GLY A 216 -3.77 -35.83 -2.22
CA GLY A 216 -4.82 -34.86 -2.54
C GLY A 216 -5.56 -34.38 -1.30
N ARG A 217 -5.97 -35.32 -0.42
CA ARG A 217 -6.62 -34.98 0.87
C ARG A 217 -5.71 -34.12 1.76
N ARG A 218 -4.43 -34.48 1.87
CA ARG A 218 -3.44 -33.66 2.58
C ARG A 218 -3.32 -32.25 2.00
N GLY A 219 -3.36 -32.10 0.68
CA GLY A 219 -3.35 -30.79 0.02
C GLY A 219 -4.58 -29.94 0.39
N LEU A 220 -5.78 -30.54 0.36
CA LEU A 220 -7.01 -29.87 0.79
C LEU A 220 -6.97 -29.48 2.28
N ASP A 221 -6.44 -30.35 3.15
CA ASP A 221 -6.25 -30.05 4.57
C ASP A 221 -5.26 -28.89 4.78
N THR A 222 -4.20 -28.84 3.97
CA THR A 222 -3.21 -27.75 3.99
C THR A 222 -3.87 -26.44 3.58
N LEU A 223 -4.71 -26.42 2.54
CA LEU A 223 -5.47 -25.24 2.16
C LEU A 223 -6.41 -24.75 3.26
N ASN A 224 -7.11 -25.66 3.92
CA ASN A 224 -7.97 -25.32 5.04
C ASN A 224 -7.19 -24.69 6.21
N LYS A 225 -5.98 -25.16 6.50
CA LYS A 225 -5.09 -24.53 7.47
C LYS A 225 -4.60 -23.18 7.00
N MET A 226 -4.19 -23.06 5.73
CA MET A 226 -3.76 -21.79 5.14
C MET A 226 -4.86 -20.72 5.23
N GLN A 227 -6.13 -21.08 5.04
CA GLN A 227 -7.25 -20.14 5.21
C GLN A 227 -7.48 -19.68 6.65
N LYS A 228 -7.15 -20.50 7.64
CA LYS A 228 -7.41 -20.21 9.07
C LYS A 228 -6.23 -19.54 9.76
N ASP A 229 -5.02 -19.98 9.44
CA ASP A 229 -3.83 -19.75 10.24
C ASP A 229 -2.86 -18.73 9.61
N LEU A 230 -3.07 -18.33 8.35
CA LEU A 230 -2.20 -17.35 7.68
C LEU A 230 -2.65 -15.92 7.94
N VAL A 231 -1.67 -15.07 8.28
CA VAL A 231 -1.83 -13.61 8.37
C VAL A 231 -1.86 -12.96 6.97
N ILE A 232 -1.29 -13.63 5.98
CA ILE A 232 -1.20 -13.15 4.60
C ILE A 232 -2.54 -13.37 3.88
N ASP A 233 -2.94 -12.41 3.06
CA ASP A 233 -4.18 -12.47 2.28
C ASP A 233 -4.16 -13.65 1.30
N LEU A 234 -5.17 -14.51 1.37
CA LEU A 234 -5.34 -15.68 0.51
C LEU A 234 -6.62 -15.49 -0.31
N GLN A 235 -6.48 -15.44 -1.64
CA GLN A 235 -7.59 -15.22 -2.56
C GLN A 235 -7.75 -16.39 -3.52
N ILE A 236 -8.98 -16.88 -3.66
CA ILE A 236 -9.35 -17.84 -4.70
C ILE A 236 -9.81 -17.06 -5.92
N THR A 237 -9.34 -17.43 -7.11
CA THR A 237 -9.73 -16.77 -8.37
C THR A 237 -10.40 -17.72 -9.34
N ASP A 238 -11.54 -17.28 -9.87
CA ASP A 238 -12.29 -18.00 -10.91
C ASP A 238 -11.72 -17.77 -12.32
N LYS A 239 -10.60 -17.05 -12.42
CA LYS A 239 -10.01 -16.71 -13.72
C LYS A 239 -9.37 -17.95 -14.35
N ASP A 240 -10.02 -18.44 -15.40
CA ASP A 240 -9.57 -19.59 -16.19
C ASP A 240 -9.23 -19.18 -17.65
N PHE A 241 -8.51 -20.06 -18.35
CA PHE A 241 -8.14 -19.94 -19.75
C PHE A 241 -8.58 -21.21 -20.49
N PRO A 242 -9.84 -21.29 -20.94
CA PRO A 242 -10.40 -22.51 -21.54
C PRO A 242 -9.68 -22.98 -22.82
N GLU A 243 -9.00 -22.07 -23.51
CA GLU A 243 -8.23 -22.35 -24.72
C GLU A 243 -6.90 -23.08 -24.45
N ILE A 244 -6.49 -23.17 -23.18
CA ILE A 244 -5.26 -23.85 -22.76
C ILE A 244 -5.68 -25.12 -22.02
N GLU A 245 -5.23 -26.29 -22.47
CA GLU A 245 -5.56 -27.56 -21.80
C GLU A 245 -4.68 -27.81 -20.57
N GLU A 246 -3.37 -27.55 -20.70
CA GLU A 246 -2.38 -27.84 -19.68
C GLU A 246 -2.48 -26.88 -18.47
N VAL A 247 -2.60 -27.45 -17.27
CA VAL A 247 -2.68 -26.70 -16.00
C VAL A 247 -1.45 -25.81 -15.79
N ASP A 248 -0.25 -26.33 -16.06
CA ASP A 248 1.02 -25.60 -15.99
C ASP A 248 1.01 -24.34 -16.86
N SER A 249 0.55 -24.49 -18.11
CA SER A 249 0.44 -23.38 -19.06
C SER A 249 -0.62 -22.36 -18.60
N LYS A 250 -1.72 -22.80 -17.98
CA LYS A 250 -2.71 -21.90 -17.35
C LYS A 250 -2.12 -21.13 -16.17
N LEU A 251 -1.31 -21.77 -15.31
CA LEU A 251 -0.63 -21.14 -14.17
C LEU A 251 0.29 -20.01 -14.64
N LEU A 252 1.14 -20.29 -15.62
CA LEU A 252 2.05 -19.28 -16.18
C LEU A 252 1.27 -18.13 -16.82
N LYS A 253 0.22 -18.44 -17.59
CA LYS A 253 -0.63 -17.41 -18.20
C LYS A 253 -1.32 -16.55 -17.15
N LEU A 254 -1.81 -17.14 -16.06
CA LEU A 254 -2.41 -16.42 -14.96
C LEU A 254 -1.40 -15.47 -14.29
N ALA A 255 -0.20 -15.97 -13.99
CA ALA A 255 0.86 -15.16 -13.39
C ALA A 255 1.27 -13.98 -14.27
N GLN A 256 1.42 -14.19 -15.60
CA GLN A 256 1.64 -13.09 -16.55
C GLN A 256 0.51 -12.08 -16.51
N VAL A 257 -0.73 -12.58 -16.47
CA VAL A 257 -1.92 -11.73 -16.49
C VAL A 257 -2.00 -10.85 -15.26
N LEU A 258 -1.61 -11.37 -14.10
CA LEU A 258 -1.62 -10.69 -12.80
C LEU A 258 -0.32 -9.92 -12.52
N LYS A 259 0.70 -10.05 -13.39
CA LYS A 259 2.07 -9.59 -13.14
C LYS A 259 2.62 -10.13 -11.81
N GLY A 260 2.26 -11.37 -11.50
CA GLY A 260 2.63 -12.08 -10.29
C GLY A 260 3.84 -13.00 -10.49
N LYS A 261 4.14 -13.75 -9.44
CA LYS A 261 5.11 -14.86 -9.47
C LYS A 261 4.38 -16.18 -9.31
N VAL A 262 4.93 -17.25 -9.85
CA VAL A 262 4.44 -18.62 -9.56
C VAL A 262 5.23 -19.19 -8.41
N ILE A 263 4.57 -19.86 -7.47
CA ILE A 263 5.23 -20.71 -6.47
C ILE A 263 4.98 -22.16 -6.88
N THR A 264 6.05 -22.92 -7.12
CA THR A 264 5.98 -24.32 -7.55
C THR A 264 7.09 -25.15 -6.91
N ASN A 265 6.92 -26.47 -6.88
CA ASN A 265 7.99 -27.42 -6.58
C ASN A 265 8.57 -28.07 -7.84
N ASP A 266 7.95 -27.87 -9.01
CA ASP A 266 8.36 -28.49 -10.26
C ASP A 266 9.51 -27.72 -10.93
N TYR A 267 10.61 -28.41 -11.16
CA TYR A 267 11.79 -27.88 -11.84
C TYR A 267 11.57 -27.68 -13.35
N ASN A 268 10.69 -28.48 -13.97
CA ASN A 268 10.34 -28.31 -15.38
C ASN A 268 9.53 -27.03 -15.58
N LEU A 269 8.60 -26.74 -14.68
CA LEU A 269 7.83 -25.50 -14.71
C LEU A 269 8.74 -24.27 -14.60
N ASN A 270 9.81 -24.31 -13.78
CA ASN A 270 10.81 -23.23 -13.72
C ASN A 270 11.44 -22.94 -15.10
N LYS A 271 11.82 -23.97 -15.85
CA LYS A 271 12.47 -23.80 -17.17
C LYS A 271 11.51 -23.16 -18.17
N VAL A 272 10.28 -23.67 -18.23
CA VAL A 272 9.25 -23.15 -19.14
C VAL A 272 8.89 -21.71 -18.78
N ALA A 273 8.73 -21.42 -17.48
CA ALA A 273 8.48 -20.07 -16.98
C ALA A 273 9.60 -19.08 -17.34
N GLY A 274 10.86 -19.52 -17.27
CA GLY A 274 12.02 -18.72 -17.66
C GLY A 274 11.98 -18.27 -19.12
N VAL A 275 11.56 -19.16 -20.03
CA VAL A 275 11.35 -18.82 -21.46
C VAL A 275 10.18 -17.84 -21.63
N GLN A 276 9.13 -17.98 -20.83
CA GLN A 276 7.94 -17.13 -20.87
C GLN A 276 8.05 -15.82 -20.06
N GLY A 277 9.22 -15.56 -19.46
CA GLY A 277 9.48 -14.35 -18.66
C GLY A 277 8.66 -14.25 -17.37
N VAL A 278 8.22 -15.39 -16.82
CA VAL A 278 7.45 -15.45 -15.57
C VAL A 278 8.40 -15.77 -14.41
N PRO A 279 8.53 -14.90 -13.39
CA PRO A 279 9.35 -15.22 -12.23
C PRO A 279 8.74 -16.35 -11.42
N VAL A 280 9.58 -17.31 -11.01
CA VAL A 280 9.16 -18.45 -10.21
C VAL A 280 9.88 -18.45 -8.87
N LEU A 281 9.16 -18.80 -7.81
CA LEU A 281 9.66 -19.04 -6.47
C LEU A 281 9.57 -20.55 -6.23
N ASN A 282 10.68 -21.26 -6.39
CA ASN A 282 10.71 -22.69 -6.19
C ASN A 282 11.12 -23.04 -4.75
N ILE A 283 10.27 -23.76 -4.01
CA ILE A 283 10.54 -24.08 -2.60
C ILE A 283 11.70 -25.06 -2.47
N ASN A 284 11.91 -25.96 -3.44
CA ASN A 284 13.07 -26.86 -3.42
C ASN A 284 14.37 -26.07 -3.64
N GLU A 285 14.37 -25.05 -4.49
CA GLU A 285 15.50 -24.14 -4.64
C GLU A 285 15.75 -23.32 -3.37
N LEU A 286 14.68 -22.80 -2.74
CA LEU A 286 14.78 -22.10 -1.46
C LEU A 286 15.39 -23.00 -0.38
N ALA A 287 14.86 -24.22 -0.21
CA ALA A 287 15.35 -25.19 0.76
C ALA A 287 16.83 -25.53 0.55
N ASN A 288 17.27 -25.66 -0.70
CA ASN A 288 18.68 -25.88 -1.00
C ASN A 288 19.55 -24.64 -0.74
N SER A 289 19.01 -23.44 -0.95
CA SER A 289 19.73 -22.18 -0.79
C SER A 289 19.96 -21.80 0.68
N VAL A 290 19.11 -22.29 1.58
CA VAL A 290 19.23 -22.08 3.03
C VAL A 290 20.01 -23.18 3.75
N LYS A 291 20.55 -24.17 3.01
CA LYS A 291 21.43 -25.18 3.61
C LYS A 291 22.66 -24.52 4.22
N PRO A 292 23.11 -24.93 5.42
CA PRO A 292 24.30 -24.37 6.06
C PRO A 292 25.49 -24.36 5.10
N VAL A 293 26.20 -23.25 4.99
CA VAL A 293 27.43 -23.15 4.20
C VAL A 293 28.58 -23.57 5.09
N VAL A 294 29.27 -24.64 4.69
CA VAL A 294 30.49 -25.10 5.36
C VAL A 294 31.68 -24.67 4.52
N LEU A 295 32.67 -24.02 5.13
CA LEU A 295 33.85 -23.50 4.43
C LEU A 295 35.09 -24.37 4.66
N PRO A 296 36.02 -24.45 3.69
CA PRO A 296 37.34 -25.00 3.96
C PRO A 296 38.00 -24.29 5.16
N GLY A 297 38.55 -25.08 6.08
CA GLY A 297 39.13 -24.60 7.34
C GLY A 297 38.15 -24.51 8.51
N GLU A 298 36.85 -24.69 8.27
CA GLU A 298 35.85 -24.75 9.34
C GLU A 298 35.99 -26.05 10.13
N GLU A 299 35.82 -25.96 11.44
CA GLU A 299 35.90 -27.10 12.35
C GLU A 299 34.49 -27.59 12.67
N MET A 300 34.30 -28.91 12.68
CA MET A 300 33.02 -29.52 12.97
C MET A 300 33.18 -30.82 13.74
N THR A 301 32.25 -31.09 14.65
CA THR A 301 32.18 -32.34 15.41
C THR A 301 31.19 -33.27 14.73
N ILE A 302 31.64 -34.47 14.32
CA ILE A 302 30.83 -35.41 13.55
C ILE A 302 31.00 -36.84 14.05
N GLN A 303 29.97 -37.66 13.89
CA GLN A 303 30.05 -39.10 14.12
C GLN A 303 30.34 -39.85 12.84
N ILE A 304 31.36 -40.71 12.84
CA ILE A 304 31.64 -41.57 11.68
C ILE A 304 30.65 -42.73 11.67
N ILE A 305 29.89 -42.88 10.58
CA ILE A 305 28.79 -43.84 10.50
C ILE A 305 29.21 -45.10 9.75
N LYS A 306 30.03 -44.98 8.70
CA LYS A 306 30.41 -46.11 7.85
C LYS A 306 31.77 -45.92 7.16
N ASP A 307 32.27 -47.01 6.59
CA ASP A 307 33.46 -47.00 5.73
C ASP A 307 33.27 -46.14 4.47
N GLY A 308 34.34 -45.42 4.10
CA GLY A 308 34.46 -44.69 2.84
C GLY A 308 34.86 -45.57 1.66
N LYS A 309 34.90 -44.97 0.47
CA LYS A 309 35.21 -45.69 -0.77
C LYS A 309 36.71 -45.98 -0.90
N GLU A 310 37.57 -45.07 -0.44
CA GLU A 310 39.03 -45.27 -0.47
C GLU A 310 39.56 -45.83 0.86
N GLN A 311 40.79 -46.33 0.83
CA GLN A 311 41.48 -46.81 2.04
C GLN A 311 41.57 -45.68 3.09
N GLU A 312 41.35 -46.02 4.35
CA GLU A 312 41.35 -45.11 5.51
C GLU A 312 40.21 -44.06 5.57
N GLN A 313 39.31 -43.98 4.61
CA GLN A 313 38.19 -43.02 4.66
C GLN A 313 37.04 -43.50 5.57
N GLY A 314 36.46 -42.57 6.32
CA GLY A 314 35.16 -42.73 6.98
C GLY A 314 34.10 -41.82 6.35
N ILE A 315 32.82 -42.16 6.49
CA ILE A 315 31.70 -41.33 6.04
C ILE A 315 30.84 -40.94 7.23
N ALA A 316 30.55 -39.65 7.33
CA ALA A 316 29.55 -39.06 8.20
C ALA A 316 28.48 -38.35 7.36
N TYR A 317 27.40 -37.94 8.01
CA TYR A 317 26.33 -37.16 7.39
C TYR A 317 26.00 -35.97 8.28
N LEU A 318 25.77 -34.81 7.66
CA LEU A 318 25.08 -33.71 8.32
C LEU A 318 23.60 -34.06 8.52
N ASP A 319 22.93 -33.30 9.38
CA ASP A 319 21.47 -33.43 9.61
C ASP A 319 20.64 -33.27 8.33
N ASP A 320 21.15 -32.52 7.35
CA ASP A 320 20.51 -32.31 6.05
C ASP A 320 20.82 -33.43 5.02
N GLY A 321 21.56 -34.46 5.43
CA GLY A 321 21.98 -35.58 4.60
C GLY A 321 23.22 -35.33 3.73
N THR A 322 23.87 -34.16 3.85
CA THR A 322 25.14 -33.89 3.14
C THR A 322 26.20 -34.90 3.58
N MET A 323 26.79 -35.61 2.62
CA MET A 323 27.82 -36.61 2.89
C MET A 323 29.15 -35.93 3.21
N ILE A 324 29.74 -36.32 4.34
CA ILE A 324 31.08 -35.87 4.76
C ILE A 324 32.03 -37.06 4.67
N VAL A 325 33.06 -36.94 3.84
CA VAL A 325 34.13 -37.93 3.70
C VAL A 325 35.32 -37.48 4.55
N VAL A 326 35.70 -38.30 5.52
CA VAL A 326 36.74 -38.01 6.50
C VAL A 326 37.96 -38.86 6.23
N GLU A 327 39.09 -38.22 5.92
CA GLU A 327 40.39 -38.88 5.82
C GLU A 327 40.84 -39.38 7.20
N GLY A 328 41.18 -40.68 7.31
CA GLY A 328 41.49 -41.34 8.58
C GLY A 328 40.26 -41.72 9.42
N GLY A 329 39.05 -41.47 8.91
CA GLY A 329 37.80 -41.74 9.64
C GLY A 329 37.51 -43.23 9.86
N LYS A 330 38.08 -44.12 9.04
CA LYS A 330 37.81 -45.57 9.08
C LYS A 330 38.05 -46.22 10.45
N LYS A 331 39.09 -45.78 11.16
CA LYS A 331 39.48 -46.35 12.47
C LYS A 331 38.55 -45.94 13.62
N HIS A 332 37.67 -44.98 13.37
CA HIS A 332 36.85 -44.32 14.38
C HIS A 332 35.36 -44.47 14.06
N ILE A 333 34.96 -45.53 13.35
CA ILE A 333 33.56 -45.81 13.04
C ILE A 333 32.78 -46.01 14.34
N GLY A 334 31.67 -45.29 14.47
CA GLY A 334 30.83 -45.24 15.66
C GLY A 334 31.21 -44.13 16.65
N GLU A 335 32.40 -43.54 16.51
CA GLU A 335 32.90 -42.50 17.41
C GLU A 335 32.57 -41.09 16.90
N VAL A 336 32.48 -40.15 17.84
CA VAL A 336 32.32 -38.71 17.57
C VAL A 336 33.71 -38.07 17.61
N MET A 337 34.09 -37.35 16.55
CA MET A 337 35.40 -36.71 16.43
C MET A 337 35.29 -35.28 15.88
N ASP A 338 36.27 -34.45 16.24
CA ASP A 338 36.46 -33.13 15.65
C ASP A 338 37.27 -33.25 14.36
N VAL A 339 36.74 -32.67 13.29
CA VAL A 339 37.37 -32.64 11.98
C VAL A 339 37.47 -31.23 11.45
N VAL A 340 38.45 -31.00 10.57
CA VAL A 340 38.61 -29.75 9.83
C VAL A 340 38.27 -30.00 8.37
N VAL A 341 37.39 -29.17 7.83
CA VAL A 341 36.95 -29.25 6.43
C VAL A 341 38.11 -28.89 5.52
N THR A 342 38.45 -29.76 4.59
CA THR A 342 39.54 -29.57 3.63
C THR A 342 39.03 -28.98 2.31
N SER A 343 37.91 -29.49 1.81
CA SER A 343 37.30 -29.00 0.58
C SER A 343 35.82 -29.36 0.52
N VAL A 344 35.07 -28.62 -0.30
CA VAL A 344 33.66 -28.88 -0.56
C VAL A 344 33.49 -29.09 -2.06
N LEU A 345 32.87 -30.19 -2.44
CA LEU A 345 32.67 -30.57 -3.83
C LEU A 345 31.17 -30.69 -4.12
N GLN A 346 30.70 -29.95 -5.12
CA GLN A 346 29.33 -30.06 -5.61
C GLN A 346 29.26 -31.16 -6.68
N THR A 347 28.41 -32.16 -6.48
CA THR A 347 28.14 -33.23 -7.45
C THR A 347 26.70 -33.13 -7.97
N ALA A 348 26.39 -33.88 -9.02
CA ALA A 348 25.02 -33.99 -9.55
C ALA A 348 24.01 -34.56 -8.52
N ALA A 349 24.48 -35.38 -7.57
CA ALA A 349 23.64 -35.97 -6.52
C ALA A 349 23.53 -35.09 -5.26
N GLY A 350 24.23 -33.94 -5.23
CA GLY A 350 24.25 -33.05 -4.08
C GLY A 350 25.66 -32.63 -3.68
N ARG A 351 25.78 -32.09 -2.48
CA ARG A 351 27.04 -31.58 -1.93
C ARG A 351 27.78 -32.68 -1.18
N MET A 352 29.09 -32.75 -1.35
CA MET A 352 29.99 -33.62 -0.60
C MET A 352 31.05 -32.76 0.09
N ILE A 353 31.28 -33.00 1.37
CA ILE A 353 32.28 -32.28 2.16
C ILE A 353 33.43 -33.24 2.40
N PHE A 354 34.65 -32.80 2.17
CA PHE A 354 35.85 -33.53 2.56
C PHE A 354 36.43 -32.90 3.80
N ALA A 355 36.81 -33.73 4.77
CA ALA A 355 37.39 -33.30 6.02
C ALA A 355 38.53 -34.23 6.41
N LYS A 356 39.36 -33.79 7.35
CA LYS A 356 40.41 -34.59 7.97
C LYS A 356 40.33 -34.43 9.48
N GLN A 357 40.82 -35.43 10.21
CA GLN A 357 40.92 -35.35 11.67
C GLN A 357 41.66 -34.07 12.09
N LYS A 358 41.09 -33.34 13.04
CA LYS A 358 41.76 -32.20 13.67
C LYS A 358 42.95 -32.74 14.46
N LYS A 359 44.15 -32.23 14.16
CA LYS A 359 45.38 -32.59 14.87
C LYS A 359 45.52 -31.80 16.16
#